data_AF-A0A7L0H1H5-F1
#
_entry.id   AF-A0A7L0H1H5-F1
#
_cell.length_a   1.000
_cell.length_b   1.000
_cell.length_c   1.000
_cell.angle_alpha   90.00
_cell.angle_beta   90.00
_cell.angle_gamma   90.00
#
_symmetry.space_group_name_H-M   'P 1'
#
loop_
_entity.id
_entity.type
_entity.pdbx_description
1 polymer ?
#
loop_
_entity_poly.entity_id
_entity_poly.type
_entity_poly.pdbx_seq_one_letter_code
_entity_poly.pdbx_strand_id
1 'polypeptide(L)' 'HTNEKPYVCPDCGKSFARQQYLLMHRRVHTGERPYECRDCGKSFRKSSDLVRHKTVHTGEKPFKCPICGKGF' A
#
# COMPACT_ATOMS: atom_id res chain seq x y z
N HIS A 1 25.05 -0.62 6.86
CA HIS A 1 23.60 -0.40 7.02
C HIS A 1 23.21 -0.68 8.46
N THR A 2 22.96 0.36 9.26
CA THR A 2 22.43 0.20 10.61
C THR A 2 20.96 -0.21 10.50
N ASN A 3 20.62 -1.37 11.03
CA ASN A 3 19.26 -1.94 11.04
C ASN A 3 18.38 -1.27 12.11
N GLU A 4 18.60 0.02 12.39
CA GLU A 4 17.91 0.73 13.44
C GLU A 4 16.47 1.03 13.03
N LYS A 5 15.55 0.62 13.90
CA LYS A 5 14.10 0.84 13.75
C LYS A 5 13.59 1.56 15.00
N PRO A 6 13.89 2.86 15.17
CA PRO A 6 13.59 3.56 16.41
C PRO A 6 12.09 3.82 16.62
N TYR A 7 11.28 3.71 15.55
CA TYR A 7 9.86 4.03 15.62
C TYR A 7 9.03 2.78 15.94
N VAL A 8 8.62 2.62 17.19
CA VAL A 8 7.88 1.45 17.68
C VAL A 8 6.38 1.72 17.72
N CYS A 9 5.57 0.76 17.28
CA CYS A 9 4.12 0.81 17.37
C CYS A 9 3.66 0.50 18.80
N PRO A 10 2.90 1.39 19.47
CA PRO A 10 2.44 1.14 20.83
C PRO A 10 1.40 0.02 20.90
N ASP A 11 0.65 -0.21 19.82
CA ASP A 11 -0.46 -1.18 19.80
C ASP A 11 0.01 -2.64 19.63
N CYS A 12 1.20 -2.85 19.03
CA CYS A 12 1.70 -4.22 18.73
C CYS A 12 3.21 -4.40 18.82
N GLY A 13 3.97 -3.40 19.24
CA GLY A 13 5.43 -3.46 19.41
C GLY A 13 6.24 -3.52 18.11
N LYS A 14 5.62 -3.50 16.92
CA LYS A 14 6.35 -3.52 15.64
C LYS A 14 7.18 -2.25 15.45
N SER A 15 8.43 -2.41 15.04
CA SER A 15 9.35 -1.31 14.82
C SER A 15 9.55 -0.97 13.34
N PHE A 16 9.77 0.32 13.06
CA PHE A 16 9.95 0.88 11.72
C PHE A 16 11.19 1.78 11.66
N ALA A 17 11.83 1.82 10.50
CA ALA A 17 13.01 2.66 10.25
C ALA A 17 12.66 4.15 10.09
N ARG A 18 11.39 4.47 9.76
CA ARG A 18 10.92 5.86 9.55
C ARG A 18 9.55 6.06 10.18
N GLN A 19 9.33 7.24 10.76
CA GLN A 19 8.06 7.62 11.40
C GLN A 19 6.86 7.51 10.46
N GLN A 20 7.02 7.92 9.20
CA GLN A 20 5.96 7.81 8.18
C GLN A 20 5.44 6.37 7.99
N TYR A 21 6.32 5.37 8.11
CA TYR A 21 5.90 3.96 8.00
C TYR A 21 5.16 3.48 9.25
N LEU A 22 5.55 3.97 10.43
CA LEU A 22 4.79 3.74 11.66
C LEU A 22 3.39 4.36 11.55
N LEU A 23 3.27 5.62 11.11
CA LEU A 23 1.97 6.29 10.95
C LEU A 23 1.07 5.55 9.96
N MET A 24 1.61 5.16 8.80
CA MET A 24 0.89 4.33 7.84
C MET A 24 0.48 2.97 8.43
N HIS A 25 1.36 2.35 9.22
CA HIS A 25 1.08 1.08 9.88
C HIS A 25 -0.06 1.18 10.89
N ARG A 26 -0.18 2.29 11.64
CA ARG A 26 -1.27 2.47 12.62
C ARG A 26 -2.67 2.40 11.99
N ARG A 27 -2.81 2.70 10.70
CA ARG A 27 -4.07 2.49 9.94
C ARG A 27 -4.53 1.02 9.93
N VAL A 28 -3.63 0.08 10.22
CA VAL A 28 -3.96 -1.34 10.40
C VAL A 28 -4.80 -1.55 11.64
N HIS A 29 -4.48 -0.85 12.72
CA HIS A 29 -5.18 -0.93 14.01
C HIS A 29 -6.48 -0.14 13.99
N THR A 30 -6.47 1.08 13.45
CA THR A 30 -7.68 1.94 13.41
C THR A 30 -8.68 1.52 12.34
N GLY A 31 -8.26 0.73 11.35
CA GLY A 31 -9.09 0.39 10.19
C GLY A 31 -9.24 1.53 9.17
N GLU A 32 -8.59 2.68 9.38
CA GLU A 32 -8.67 3.84 8.51
C GLU A 32 -8.22 3.52 7.07
N ARG A 33 -9.04 3.90 6.09
CA ARG A 33 -8.80 3.66 4.66
C ARG A 33 -9.05 4.94 3.87
N PRO A 34 -8.11 5.91 3.90
CA PRO A 34 -8.36 7.25 3.36
C PRO A 34 -8.40 7.30 1.83
N TYR A 35 -8.02 6.22 1.14
CA TYR A 35 -7.96 6.19 -0.32
C TYR A 35 -9.11 5.39 -0.91
N GLU A 36 -10.16 6.08 -1.35
CA GLU A 36 -11.35 5.46 -1.93
C GLU A 36 -11.31 5.42 -3.47
N CYS A 37 -11.73 4.29 -4.03
CA CYS A 37 -11.99 4.17 -5.45
C CYS A 37 -13.34 4.79 -5.79
N ARG A 38 -13.35 5.82 -6.64
CA ARG A 38 -14.59 6.48 -7.07
C ARG A 38 -15.47 5.62 -7.96
N ASP A 39 -14.91 4.60 -8.61
CA ASP A 39 -15.64 3.74 -9.54
C ASP A 39 -16.47 2.65 -8.83
N CYS A 40 -16.02 2.19 -7.66
CA CYS A 40 -16.69 1.10 -6.91
C CYS A 40 -16.82 1.32 -5.40
N GLY A 41 -16.43 2.48 -4.87
CA GLY A 41 -16.49 2.82 -3.43
C GLY A 41 -15.50 2.07 -2.55
N LYS A 42 -14.62 1.24 -3.12
CA LYS A 42 -13.68 0.42 -2.33
C LYS A 42 -12.53 1.26 -1.78
N SER A 43 -12.29 1.18 -0.48
CA SER A 43 -11.25 1.98 0.19
C SER A 43 -9.98 1.19 0.58
N PHE A 44 -8.84 1.87 0.55
CA PHE A 44 -7.49 1.32 0.76
C PHE A 44 -6.70 2.11 1.82
N ARG A 45 -5.75 1.44 2.47
CA ARG A 45 -4.86 2.04 3.49
C ARG A 45 -3.69 2.84 2.89
N LYS A 46 -3.31 2.53 1.64
CA LYS A 46 -2.20 3.16 0.89
C LYS A 46 -2.67 3.62 -0.49
N SER A 47 -2.11 4.73 -0.96
CA SER A 47 -2.39 5.26 -2.31
C SER A 47 -1.94 4.31 -3.41
N SER A 48 -0.78 3.65 -3.23
CA SER A 48 -0.26 2.65 -4.17
C SER A 48 -1.22 1.47 -4.37
N ASP A 49 -1.96 1.08 -3.33
CA ASP A 49 -2.94 0.00 -3.41
C ASP A 49 -4.17 0.43 -4.22
N LEU A 50 -4.63 1.68 -4.06
CA LEU A 50 -5.69 2.24 -4.88
C LEU A 50 -5.27 2.36 -6.35
N VAL A 51 -4.06 2.85 -6.62
CA VAL A 51 -3.54 2.98 -8.00
C VAL A 51 -3.47 1.61 -8.67
N ARG A 52 -2.92 0.60 -7.99
CA ARG A 52 -2.92 -0.78 -8.49
C ARG A 52 -4.32 -1.33 -8.67
N HIS A 53 -5.25 -1.02 -7.76
CA HIS A 53 -6.63 -1.49 -7.90
C HIS A 53 -7.33 -0.92 -9.13
N LYS A 54 -7.04 0.31 -9.54
CA LYS A 54 -7.65 0.92 -10.73
C LYS A 54 -7.43 0.13 -12.01
N THR A 55 -6.33 -0.64 -12.11
CA THR A 55 -6.07 -1.48 -13.30
C THR A 55 -7.11 -2.60 -13.46
N VAL A 56 -7.82 -2.97 -12.40
CA VAL A 56 -8.94 -3.92 -12.46
C VAL A 56 -10.13 -3.33 -13.22
N HIS A 57 -10.34 -2.02 -13.14
CA HIS A 57 -11.41 -1.33 -13.87
C HIS A 57 -11.03 -1.05 -15.32
N THR A 58 -9.78 -0.66 -15.58
CA THR A 58 -9.30 -0.32 -16.93
C THR A 58 -8.89 -1.54 -17.74
N GLY A 59 -8.60 -2.68 -17.08
CA GLY A 59 -8.01 -3.86 -17.73
C GLY A 59 -6.56 -3.65 -18.18
N GLU A 60 -5.95 -2.53 -17.80
CA GLU A 60 -4.56 -2.23 -18.14
C GLU A 60 -3.61 -3.23 -17.48
N LYS A 61 -2.59 -3.64 -18.23
CA LYS A 61 -1.51 -4.52 -17.78
C LYS A 61 -0.18 -3.77 -17.93
N PRO A 62 0.20 -2.96 -16.92
CA PRO A 62 1.34 -2.05 -17.02
C PRO A 62 2.66 -2.80 -17.15
N PHE A 63 2.73 -4.00 -16.58
CA PHE A 63 3.95 -4.81 -16.58
C PHE A 63 3.86 -5.82 -17.71
N LYS A 64 4.68 -5.65 -18.74
CA LYS A 64 4.75 -6.60 -19.86
C LYS A 64 6.06 -7.35 -19.84
N CYS A 65 6.01 -8.66 -20.08
CA CYS A 65 7.23 -9.43 -20.31
C CYS A 65 7.89 -8.95 -21.61
N PRO A 66 9.17 -8.53 -21.59
CA PRO A 66 9.85 -8.09 -22.80
C PRO A 66 10.13 -9.25 -23.78
N ILE A 67 10.08 -10.50 -23.32
CA ILE A 67 10.38 -11.69 -24.13
C ILE A 67 9.12 -12.22 -24.80
N CYS A 68 8.04 -12.45 -24.04
CA CYS A 68 6.81 -13.06 -24.58
C CYS A 68 5.64 -12.08 -24.73
N GLY A 69 5.80 -10.80 -24.38
CA GLY A 69 4.77 -9.76 -24.52
C GLY A 69 3.58 -9.87 -23.56
N LYS A 70 3.49 -10.93 -22.74
CA LYS A 70 2.39 -11.15 -21.81
C LYS A 70 2.35 -10.03 -20.75
N GLY A 71 1.19 -9.40 -20.60
CA GLY A 71 0.93 -8.39 -19.57
C GLY A 71 0.47 -9.00 -18.24
N PHE A 72 0.92 -8.39 -17.15
CA PHE A 72 0.62 -8.71 -15.75
C PHE A 72 0.04 -7.50 -15.02
#